data_AF-A0A3N2CVZ4-F1
#
_entry.id   AF-A0A3N2CVZ4-F1
#
_cell.length_a   1.000
_cell.length_b   1.000
_cell.length_c   1.000
_cell.angle_alpha   90.00
_cell.angle_beta   90.00
_cell.angle_gamma   90.00
#
_symmetry.space_group_name_H-M   'P 1'
#
loop_
_entity.id
_entity.type
_entity.pdbx_description
1 polymer ?
#
loop_
_entity_poly.entity_id
_entity_poly.type
_entity_poly.pdbx_seq_one_letter_code
_entity_poly.pdbx_strand_id
1 'polypeptide(L)'
;MTTTPLALKTHGQHQAESAADPRVIAAIDAAIARHAKSGRRFSANTIRDEFPTTSSRGLVGARVDAARKRGELIATDQRVRSTLLSTRGAWLTVWVGVS
;
A
#
# COMPACT_ATOMS: atom_id res chain seq x y z
N MET A 1 -13.18 -24.70 8.29
CA MET A 1 -11.89 -24.00 8.45
C MET A 1 -12.16 -22.50 8.41
N THR A 2 -11.97 -21.79 9.51
CA THR A 2 -12.28 -20.35 9.59
C THR A 2 -11.13 -19.55 9.00
N THR A 3 -11.28 -19.06 7.77
CA THR A 3 -10.27 -18.21 7.12
C THR A 3 -10.15 -16.91 7.91
N THR A 4 -8.97 -16.67 8.50
CA THR A 4 -8.74 -15.48 9.32
C THR A 4 -8.78 -14.20 8.47
N PRO A 5 -9.18 -13.04 9.03
CA PRO A 5 -9.17 -11.76 8.30
C PRO A 5 -7.81 -11.39 7.70
N LEU A 6 -6.71 -11.81 8.35
CA LEU A 6 -5.35 -11.64 7.84
C LEU A 6 -5.10 -12.51 6.60
N ALA A 7 -5.55 -13.76 6.59
CA ALA A 7 -5.41 -14.64 5.42
C ALA A 7 -6.19 -14.10 4.20
N LEU A 8 -7.40 -13.56 4.42
CA LEU A 8 -8.18 -12.90 3.36
C LEU A 8 -7.47 -11.65 2.81
N LYS A 9 -6.87 -10.84 3.70
CA LYS A 9 -6.07 -9.67 3.29
C LYS A 9 -4.89 -10.07 2.42
N THR A 10 -4.11 -11.07 2.83
CA THR A 10 -2.95 -11.55 2.08
C THR A 10 -3.36 -12.13 0.72
N HIS A 11 -4.44 -12.91 0.67
CA HIS A 11 -4.94 -13.48 -0.58
C HIS A 11 -5.40 -12.41 -1.57
N GLY A 12 -6.11 -11.38 -1.09
CA GLY A 12 -6.51 -10.24 -1.92
C GLY A 12 -5.31 -9.43 -2.46
N GLN A 13 -4.24 -9.30 -1.67
CA GLN A 13 -3.01 -8.64 -2.12
C GLN A 13 -2.32 -9.44 -3.25
N HIS A 14 -2.22 -10.76 -3.11
CA HIS A 14 -1.57 -11.61 -4.10
C HIS A 14 -2.33 -11.66 -5.43
N GLN A 15 -3.67 -11.75 -5.39
CA GLN A 15 -4.48 -11.70 -6.61
C GLN A 15 -4.33 -10.35 -7.34
N ALA A 16 -4.31 -9.24 -6.59
CA ALA A 16 -4.14 -7.92 -7.17
C ALA A 16 -2.77 -7.75 -7.86
N GLU A 17 -1.71 -8.31 -7.30
CA GLU A 17 -0.37 -8.27 -7.91
C GLU A 17 -0.28 -9.16 -9.16
N SER A 18 -0.85 -10.36 -9.12
CA SER A 18 -0.76 -11.33 -10.23
C SER A 18 -1.53 -10.91 -11.49
N ALA A 19 -2.59 -10.10 -11.33
CA ALA A 19 -3.43 -9.62 -12.42
C ALA A 19 -3.04 -8.22 -12.94
N ALA A 20 -2.05 -7.58 -12.32
CA ALA A 20 -1.67 -6.20 -12.65
C ALA A 20 -0.63 -6.12 -13.77
N ASP A 21 -0.73 -5.07 -14.58
CA ASP A 21 0.31 -4.70 -15.55
C ASP A 21 1.63 -4.39 -14.81
N PRO A 22 2.75 -5.05 -15.17
CA PRO A 22 4.06 -4.79 -14.56
C PRO A 22 4.48 -3.31 -14.56
N ARG A 23 4.04 -2.52 -15.56
CA ARG A 23 4.31 -1.07 -15.64
C ARG A 23 3.61 -0.30 -14.51
N VAL A 24 2.41 -0.73 -14.12
CA VAL A 24 1.68 -0.12 -13.00
C VAL A 24 2.34 -0.46 -11.67
N ILE A 25 2.81 -1.71 -11.51
CA ILE A 25 3.59 -2.12 -10.33
C ILE A 25 4.84 -1.25 -10.20
N ALA A 26 5.61 -1.13 -11.28
CA ALA A 26 6.83 -0.31 -11.30
C ALA A 26 6.56 1.17 -11.00
N ALA A 27 5.47 1.73 -11.53
CA ALA A 27 5.09 3.12 -11.25
C ALA A 27 4.72 3.33 -9.77
N ILE A 28 3.96 2.42 -9.17
CA ILE A 28 3.62 2.48 -7.74
C ILE A 28 4.86 2.34 -6.86
N ASP A 29 5.75 1.40 -7.18
CA ASP A 29 6.99 1.21 -6.44
C ASP A 29 7.89 2.46 -6.53
N ALA A 30 7.97 3.08 -7.71
CA ALA A 30 8.70 4.34 -7.89
C ALA A 30 8.10 5.49 -7.06
N ALA A 31 6.76 5.58 -6.96
CA ALA A 31 6.11 6.56 -6.12
C ALA A 31 6.39 6.31 -4.63
N ILE A 32 6.34 5.06 -4.17
CA ILE A 32 6.69 4.68 -2.79
C ILE A 32 8.14 5.07 -2.49
N ALA A 33 9.08 4.75 -3.39
CA ALA A 33 10.49 5.09 -3.23
C ALA A 33 10.72 6.61 -3.19
N ARG A 34 10.00 7.39 -4.02
CA ARG A 34 10.03 8.86 -3.96
C ARG A 34 9.59 9.39 -2.60
N HIS A 35 8.46 8.89 -2.07
CA HIS A 35 7.97 9.31 -0.75
C HIS A 35 8.91 8.88 0.37
N ALA A 36 9.43 7.66 0.32
CA ALA A 36 10.42 7.16 1.28
C ALA A 36 11.67 8.08 1.31
N LYS A 37 12.25 8.38 0.14
CA LYS A 37 13.42 9.26 0.02
C LYS A 37 13.17 10.69 0.47
N SER A 38 11.93 11.17 0.41
CA SER A 38 11.60 12.53 0.86
C SER A 38 11.68 12.72 2.37
N GLY A 39 11.75 11.63 3.16
CA GLY A 39 11.65 11.67 4.62
C GLY A 39 10.29 12.13 5.16
N ARG A 40 9.33 12.42 4.27
CA ARG A 40 7.98 12.85 4.66
C ARG A 40 7.13 11.64 5.05
N ARG A 41 6.23 11.86 6.00
CA ARG A 41 5.21 10.88 6.37
C ARG A 41 4.19 10.72 5.24
N PHE A 42 3.85 9.50 4.89
CA PHE A 42 2.86 9.20 3.87
C PHE A 42 2.04 7.96 4.25
N SER A 43 0.89 7.77 3.61
CA SER A 43 0.06 6.57 3.79
C SER A 43 -0.27 5.93 2.45
N ALA A 44 -0.92 4.77 2.48
CA ALA A 44 -1.44 4.17 1.25
C ALA A 44 -2.47 5.08 0.54
N ASN A 45 -3.15 6.00 1.23
CA ASN A 45 -4.01 6.98 0.56
C ASN A 45 -3.18 7.96 -0.28
N THR A 46 -2.06 8.46 0.25
CA THR A 46 -1.16 9.37 -0.46
C THR A 46 -0.76 8.82 -1.82
N ILE A 47 -0.38 7.54 -1.87
CA ILE A 47 -0.01 6.88 -3.13
C ILE A 47 -1.24 6.67 -4.02
N ARG A 48 -2.40 6.27 -3.48
CA ARG A 48 -3.64 6.10 -4.27
C ARG A 48 -4.11 7.38 -4.94
N ASP A 49 -3.88 8.53 -4.32
CA ASP A 49 -4.24 9.83 -4.90
C ASP A 49 -3.40 10.15 -6.15
N GLU A 50 -2.19 9.59 -6.26
CA GLU A 50 -1.37 9.66 -7.49
C GLU A 50 -1.82 8.69 -8.59
N PHE A 51 -2.56 7.63 -8.24
CA PHE A 51 -3.01 6.58 -9.16
C PHE A 51 -4.53 6.40 -9.10
N PRO A 52 -5.31 7.27 -9.78
CA PRO A 52 -6.76 7.34 -9.59
C PRO A 52 -7.55 6.16 -10.16
N THR A 53 -6.94 5.27 -10.97
CA THR A 53 -7.67 4.14 -11.56
C THR A 53 -8.02 3.07 -10.51
N THR A 54 -9.20 2.48 -10.64
CA THR A 54 -9.74 1.54 -9.65
C THR A 54 -8.84 0.30 -9.49
N SER A 55 -8.21 -0.15 -10.56
CA SER A 55 -7.30 -1.31 -10.58
C SER A 55 -6.01 -1.07 -9.81
N SER A 56 -5.43 0.13 -9.87
CA SER A 56 -4.20 0.47 -9.15
C SER A 56 -4.43 0.66 -7.64
N ARG A 57 -5.63 1.09 -7.21
CA ARG A 57 -5.90 1.41 -5.80
C ARG A 57 -5.86 0.21 -4.85
N GLY A 58 -6.24 -0.97 -5.34
CA GLY A 58 -6.12 -2.24 -4.60
C GLY A 58 -4.66 -2.69 -4.48
N LEU A 59 -3.86 -2.46 -5.52
CA LEU A 59 -2.46 -2.86 -5.62
C LEU A 59 -1.54 -2.07 -4.67
N VAL A 60 -1.83 -0.78 -4.44
CA VAL A 60 -1.02 0.09 -3.55
C VAL A 60 -0.82 -0.54 -2.17
N GLY A 61 -1.86 -1.15 -1.59
CA GLY A 61 -1.76 -1.77 -0.26
C GLY A 61 -0.80 -2.95 -0.22
N ALA A 62 -0.71 -3.73 -1.32
CA ALA A 62 0.24 -4.82 -1.46
C ALA A 62 1.67 -4.29 -1.60
N ARG A 63 1.88 -3.28 -2.46
CA ARG A 63 3.20 -2.69 -2.72
C ARG A 63 3.80 -1.98 -1.50
N VAL A 64 2.98 -1.29 -0.72
CA VAL A 64 3.44 -0.68 0.54
C VAL A 64 3.87 -1.73 1.56
N ASP A 65 3.15 -2.85 1.68
CA ASP A 65 3.58 -3.95 2.56
C ASP A 65 4.85 -4.65 2.03
N ALA A 66 4.99 -4.77 0.71
CA ALA A 66 6.23 -5.27 0.09
C ALA A 66 7.43 -4.36 0.40
N ALA A 67 7.29 -3.04 0.23
CA ALA A 67 8.34 -2.07 0.56
C ALA A 67 8.73 -2.11 2.05
N ARG A 68 7.74 -2.22 2.95
CA ARG A 68 7.97 -2.44 4.37
C ARG A 68 8.77 -3.73 4.63
N LYS A 69 8.37 -4.85 4.01
CA LYS A 69 9.08 -6.14 4.16
C LYS A 69 10.52 -6.08 3.66
N ARG A 70 10.83 -5.22 2.68
CA ARG A 70 12.20 -4.94 2.20
C ARG A 70 12.99 -4.02 3.13
N GLY A 71 12.38 -3.50 4.20
CA GLY A 71 13.03 -2.59 5.14
C GLY A 71 13.13 -1.14 4.63
N GLU A 72 12.40 -0.77 3.58
CA GLU A 72 12.44 0.59 3.03
C GLU A 72 11.61 1.59 3.86
N LEU A 73 10.69 1.09 4.68
CA LEU A 73 9.70 1.88 5.41
C LEU A 73 9.63 1.51 6.89
N ILE A 74 9.55 2.53 7.75
CA ILE A 74 9.24 2.39 9.18
C ILE A 74 7.78 2.84 9.41
N ALA A 75 7.06 2.05 10.21
CA ALA A 75 5.74 2.43 10.69
C ALA A 75 5.87 3.56 11.72
N THR A 76 5.09 4.62 11.56
CA THR A 76 4.92 5.61 12.62
C THR A 76 3.85 5.15 13.61
N ASP A 77 3.69 5.89 14.71
CA ASP A 77 2.60 5.75 15.67
C ASP A 77 1.24 6.23 15.12
N GLN A 78 1.25 6.93 13.98
CA GLN A 78 0.05 7.52 13.39
C GLN A 78 -0.71 6.53 12.50
N ARG A 79 -2.05 6.66 12.53
CA ARG A 79 -2.95 5.93 11.65
C ARG A 79 -3.98 6.86 11.02
N VAL A 80 -4.35 6.60 9.78
CA VAL A 80 -5.37 7.34 9.02
C VAL A 80 -6.44 6.40 8.50
N ARG A 81 -7.66 6.88 8.26
CA ARG A 81 -8.74 6.06 7.68
C ARG A 81 -8.51 5.90 6.17
N SER A 82 -8.67 4.68 5.68
CA SER A 82 -8.62 4.39 4.24
C SER A 82 -9.76 5.09 3.51
N THR A 83 -9.43 5.81 2.43
CA THR A 83 -10.42 6.43 1.54
C THR A 83 -10.99 5.45 0.51
N LEU A 84 -10.47 4.23 0.47
CA LEU A 84 -10.91 3.20 -0.47
C LEU A 84 -12.20 2.53 0.03
N LEU A 85 -13.30 2.69 -0.72
CA LEU A 85 -14.63 2.13 -0.38
C LEU A 85 -14.60 0.64 -0.06
N SER A 86 -13.84 -0.16 -0.81
CA SER A 86 -13.73 -1.62 -0.61
C SER A 86 -13.15 -2.01 0.75
N THR A 87 -12.42 -1.10 1.41
CA THR A 87 -11.83 -1.34 2.73
C THR A 87 -12.72 -0.93 3.89
N ARG A 88 -13.92 -0.38 3.61
CA ARG A 88 -14.88 0.09 4.63
C ARG A 88 -14.25 1.01 5.68
N GLY A 89 -13.32 1.86 5.26
CA GLY A 89 -12.62 2.80 6.16
C GLY A 89 -11.61 2.13 7.09
N ALA A 90 -11.03 0.98 6.75
CA ALA A 90 -9.98 0.35 7.56
C ALA A 90 -8.86 1.34 7.96
N TRP A 91 -8.29 1.15 9.15
CA TRP A 91 -7.14 1.93 9.61
C TRP A 91 -5.89 1.59 8.79
N LEU A 92 -5.24 2.62 8.25
CA LEU A 92 -3.99 2.53 7.53
C LEU A 92 -2.88 3.07 8.42
N THR A 93 -1.75 2.36 8.42
CA THR A 93 -0.51 2.85 9.02
C THR A 93 0.05 4.01 8.19
N VAL A 94 0.58 5.02 8.88
CA VAL A 94 1.41 6.06 8.29
C VAL A 94 2.87 5.60 8.32
N TRP A 95 3.58 5.81 7.22
CA TRP A 95 4.95 5.35 6.99
C TRP A 95 5.89 6.53 6.81
N VAL A 96 7.16 6.30 7.12
CA VAL A 96 8.28 7.17 6.77
C VAL A 96 9.40 6.31 6.19
N GLY A 97 10.20 6.87 5.27
CA GLY A 97 11.34 6.15 4.70
C GLY A 97 12.45 5.91 5.73
N VAL A 98 13.20 4.84 5.53
CA VAL A 98 14.47 4.60 6.23
C VAL A 98 15.55 5.39 5.51
N SER A 99 16.13 6.37 6.19
CA SER A 99 17.26 7.18 5.70
C SER A 99 18.55 6.38 5.67
#